data_AF-A0A3S4GGL7-F1
#
_entry.id   AF-A0A3S4GGL7-F1
#
_cell.length_a   1.000
_cell.length_b   1.000
_cell.length_c   1.000
_cell.angle_alpha   90.00
_cell.angle_beta   90.00
_cell.angle_gamma   90.00
#
_symmetry.space_group_name_H-M   'P 1'
#
loop_
_entity.id
_entity.type
_entity.pdbx_description
1 polymer ?
#
loop_
_entity_poly.entity_id
_entity_poly.type
_entity_poly.pdbx_seq_one_letter_code
_entity_poly.pdbx_strand_id
1 'polypeptide(L)'
;MMGRWTRDPFTLTEHDNKLYGLGTADMKGFFAFILDALRDVDVTTLKKPLYILATADEETSMAGARYFAETTRLRPDCAIIGEPTSLQPIRAHKGHMSNAIRIQGQSGHSSDPARGVNAIELMHDAIGRIMQLRDLLKERYHFEAFTVPYPTLNLGAIHGGDASKPYLRLL
;
A
#
# COMPACT_ATOMS: atom_id res chain seq x y z
N MET A 1 -18.27 1.06 4.62
CA MET A 1 -18.19 1.24 6.08
C MET A 1 -17.79 2.69 6.35
N MET A 2 -18.75 3.62 6.44
CA MET A 2 -18.48 5.03 6.83
C MET A 2 -18.27 5.10 8.34
N GLY A 3 -17.14 4.57 8.82
CA GLY A 3 -16.91 4.42 10.26
C GLY A 3 -15.92 5.47 10.77
N ARG A 4 -16.43 6.49 11.49
CA ARG A 4 -15.70 7.45 12.35
C ARG A 4 -15.27 8.80 11.76
N TRP A 5 -16.07 9.41 10.89
CA TRP A 5 -15.91 10.84 10.60
C TRP A 5 -16.77 11.69 11.55
N THR A 6 -16.18 12.74 12.14
CA THR A 6 -16.91 13.72 12.98
C THR A 6 -17.53 14.87 12.16
N ARG A 7 -17.21 14.93 10.87
CA ARG A 7 -17.64 15.93 9.88
C ARG A 7 -17.86 15.22 8.55
N ASP A 8 -18.56 15.84 7.61
CA ASP A 8 -18.72 15.25 6.27
C ASP A 8 -17.34 15.13 5.57
N PRO A 9 -16.87 13.92 5.20
CA PRO A 9 -15.59 13.75 4.51
C PRO A 9 -15.51 14.44 3.14
N PHE A 10 -16.63 14.71 2.48
CA PHE A 10 -16.63 15.26 1.12
C PHE A 10 -16.82 16.78 1.08
N THR A 11 -17.04 17.40 2.24
CA THR A 11 -17.17 18.85 2.39
C THR A 11 -15.98 19.40 3.16
N LEU A 12 -15.21 20.29 2.54
CA LEU A 12 -14.08 20.94 3.21
C LEU A 12 -14.58 21.79 4.38
N THR A 13 -14.12 21.49 5.59
CA THR A 13 -14.51 22.22 6.81
C THR A 13 -13.27 22.76 7.52
N GLU A 14 -13.26 24.04 7.85
CA GLU A 14 -12.22 24.64 8.68
C GLU A 14 -12.63 24.65 10.16
N HIS A 15 -11.73 24.25 11.05
CA HIS A 15 -11.92 24.33 12.50
C HIS A 15 -10.58 24.33 13.23
N ASP A 16 -10.39 25.18 14.24
CA ASP A 16 -9.13 25.34 14.98
C ASP A 16 -7.88 25.46 14.08
N ASN A 17 -7.99 26.27 13.01
CA ASN A 17 -6.92 26.48 12.03
C ASN A 17 -6.46 25.18 11.33
N LYS A 18 -7.38 24.21 11.18
CA LYS A 18 -7.17 22.95 10.47
C LYS A 18 -8.28 22.75 9.43
N LEU A 19 -7.90 22.18 8.29
CA LEU A 19 -8.79 21.83 7.20
C LEU A 19 -9.12 20.34 7.21
N TYR A 20 -10.39 20.02 7.43
CA TYR A 20 -10.92 18.66 7.49
C TYR A 20 -11.63 18.32 6.19
N GLY A 21 -11.29 17.16 5.62
CA GLY A 21 -11.90 16.61 4.42
C GLY A 21 -11.09 15.41 3.91
N LEU A 22 -11.72 14.54 3.14
CA LEU A 22 -11.07 13.36 2.58
C LEU A 22 -10.07 13.76 1.50
N GLY A 23 -8.80 13.51 1.82
CA GLY A 23 -7.65 13.80 1.01
C GLY A 23 -7.09 15.22 1.15
N THR A 24 -7.51 15.99 2.18
CA THR A 24 -6.89 17.29 2.46
C THR A 24 -5.40 17.16 2.78
N ALA A 25 -5.02 16.13 3.56
CA ALA A 25 -3.62 15.79 3.80
C ALA A 25 -3.04 14.86 2.72
N ASP A 26 -3.82 13.89 2.23
CA ASP A 26 -3.35 12.81 1.36
C ASP A 26 -4.23 12.62 0.10
N MET A 27 -3.83 13.14 -1.06
CA MET A 27 -2.84 14.20 -1.24
C MET A 27 -3.42 15.38 -2.05
N LYS A 28 -4.75 15.57 -2.02
CA LYS A 28 -5.42 16.62 -2.80
C LYS A 28 -4.96 18.02 -2.42
N GLY A 29 -4.62 18.25 -1.15
CA GLY A 29 -4.10 19.53 -0.67
C GLY A 29 -2.83 19.98 -1.40
N PHE A 30 -2.00 19.03 -1.84
CA PHE A 30 -0.78 19.35 -2.58
C PHE A 30 -1.06 20.03 -3.92
N PHE A 31 -2.13 19.63 -4.64
CA PHE A 31 -2.49 20.29 -5.89
C PHE A 31 -2.90 21.75 -5.67
N ALA A 32 -3.59 22.05 -4.57
CA ALA A 32 -3.91 23.44 -4.21
C ALA A 32 -2.63 24.26 -3.98
N PHE A 33 -1.64 23.69 -3.29
CA PHE A 33 -0.34 24.36 -3.10
C PHE A 33 0.44 24.55 -4.39
N ILE A 34 0.44 23.58 -5.31
CA ILE A 34 1.08 23.74 -6.62
C ILE A 34 0.42 24.90 -7.39
N LEU A 35 -0.92 24.93 -7.46
CA LEU A 35 -1.64 25.96 -8.19
C LEU A 35 -1.42 27.36 -7.58
N ASP A 36 -1.35 27.45 -6.25
CA ASP A 36 -1.05 28.70 -5.56
C ASP A 36 0.41 29.15 -5.81
N ALA A 37 1.38 28.25 -5.70
CA ALA A 37 2.79 28.55 -5.96
C ALA A 37 3.07 28.96 -7.41
N LEU A 38 2.31 28.43 -8.37
CA LEU A 38 2.44 28.77 -9.79
C LEU A 38 1.64 30.00 -10.20
N ARG A 39 0.78 30.54 -9.32
CA ARG A 39 -0.10 31.68 -9.65
C ARG A 39 0.67 32.88 -10.19
N ASP A 40 1.80 33.19 -9.56
CA ASP A 40 2.62 34.36 -9.86
C ASP A 40 3.88 34.01 -10.68
N VAL A 41 3.98 32.77 -11.17
CA VAL A 41 5.11 32.31 -12.00
C VAL A 41 4.82 32.57 -13.46
N ASP A 42 5.66 33.38 -14.10
CA ASP A 42 5.63 33.51 -15.56
C ASP A 42 6.23 32.25 -16.20
N VAL A 43 5.34 31.33 -16.61
CA VAL A 43 5.72 30.06 -17.24
C VAL A 43 6.52 30.23 -18.54
N THR A 44 6.47 31.39 -19.19
CA THR A 44 7.23 31.66 -20.42
C THR A 44 8.72 31.89 -20.14
N THR A 45 9.06 32.25 -18.90
CA THR A 45 10.46 32.46 -18.47
C THR A 45 11.17 31.17 -18.05
N LEU A 46 10.42 30.06 -17.95
CA LEU A 46 10.97 28.78 -17.54
C LEU A 46 11.89 28.21 -18.62
N LYS A 47 13.13 27.87 -18.22
CA LYS A 47 14.14 27.26 -19.12
C LYS A 47 13.84 25.80 -19.45
N LYS A 48 12.94 25.17 -18.71
CA LYS A 48 12.55 23.76 -18.85
C LYS A 48 11.03 23.62 -18.63
N PRO A 49 10.37 22.67 -19.29
CA PRO A 49 8.94 22.45 -19.12
C PRO A 49 8.63 21.98 -17.69
N LEU A 50 7.54 22.49 -17.15
CA LEU A 50 6.94 22.03 -15.89
C LEU A 50 5.75 21.13 -16.20
N TYR A 51 5.72 19.95 -15.58
CA TYR A 51 4.61 19.00 -15.72
C TYR A 51 3.96 18.78 -14.35
N ILE A 52 2.62 18.81 -14.31
CA ILE A 52 1.84 18.37 -13.17
C ILE A 52 1.24 17.01 -13.53
N LEU A 53 1.71 15.97 -12.86
CA LEU A 53 1.18 14.62 -13.03
C LEU A 53 0.21 14.31 -11.89
N ALA A 54 -1.05 14.10 -12.24
CA ALA A 54 -2.06 13.56 -11.33
C ALA A 54 -2.35 12.12 -11.74
N THR A 55 -2.18 11.18 -10.82
CA THR A 55 -2.56 9.78 -11.04
C THR A 55 -3.70 9.41 -10.10
N ALA A 56 -4.51 8.44 -10.53
CA ALA A 56 -5.51 7.83 -9.69
C ALA A 56 -5.04 6.45 -9.27
N ASP A 57 -5.65 5.94 -8.20
CA ASP A 57 -5.51 4.56 -7.73
C ASP A 57 -4.14 4.19 -7.16
N GLU A 58 -3.39 5.18 -6.66
CA GLU A 58 -2.12 4.99 -5.97
C GLU A 58 -2.28 4.00 -4.78
N GLU A 59 -3.30 4.21 -3.97
CA GLU A 59 -3.61 3.45 -2.75
C GLU A 59 -4.08 2.00 -2.96
N THR A 60 -4.29 1.55 -4.20
CA THR A 60 -4.74 0.17 -4.45
C THR A 60 -3.88 -0.59 -5.45
N SER A 61 -3.85 -0.14 -6.71
CA SER A 61 -3.23 -0.90 -7.80
C SER A 61 -2.04 -0.19 -8.43
N MET A 62 -1.90 1.12 -8.14
CA MET A 62 -0.96 2.03 -8.78
C MET A 62 -1.11 2.07 -10.32
N ALA A 63 -2.27 1.67 -10.86
CA ALA A 63 -2.47 1.51 -12.30
C ALA A 63 -2.16 2.78 -13.08
N GLY A 64 -2.55 3.96 -12.58
CA GLY A 64 -2.27 5.24 -13.23
C GLY A 64 -0.76 5.53 -13.34
N ALA A 65 -0.03 5.37 -12.24
CA ALA A 65 1.42 5.58 -12.21
C ALA A 65 2.16 4.54 -13.07
N ARG A 66 1.74 3.27 -13.02
CA ARG A 66 2.30 2.19 -13.85
C ARG A 66 2.09 2.45 -15.34
N TYR A 67 0.86 2.75 -15.74
CA TYR A 67 0.54 3.08 -17.12
C TYR A 67 1.37 4.27 -17.61
N PHE A 68 1.46 5.33 -16.81
CA PHE A 68 2.29 6.49 -17.15
C PHE A 68 3.75 6.10 -17.32
N ALA A 69 4.33 5.35 -16.37
CA ALA A 69 5.72 4.91 -16.43
C ALA A 69 6.03 4.03 -17.66
N GLU A 70 5.08 3.17 -18.06
CA GLU A 70 5.22 2.26 -19.20
C GLU A 70 5.05 2.98 -20.55
N THR A 71 4.22 4.02 -20.62
CA THR A 71 3.85 4.67 -21.90
C THR A 71 4.57 6.00 -22.14
N THR A 72 5.05 6.67 -21.09
CA THR A 72 5.59 8.02 -21.20
C THR A 72 7.01 8.05 -21.74
N ARG A 73 7.28 9.02 -22.62
CA ARG A 73 8.64 9.39 -23.03
C ARG A 73 9.21 10.54 -22.19
N LEU A 74 8.45 11.06 -21.23
CA LEU A 74 8.90 12.15 -20.37
C LEU A 74 10.07 11.70 -19.49
N ARG A 75 11.09 12.54 -19.40
CA ARG A 75 12.31 12.33 -18.60
C ARG A 75 12.66 13.63 -17.86
N PRO A 76 11.87 14.01 -16.84
CA PRO A 76 12.16 15.21 -16.06
C PRO A 76 13.47 15.05 -15.29
N ASP A 77 14.22 16.14 -15.10
CA ASP A 77 15.44 16.11 -14.28
C ASP A 77 15.16 15.92 -12.78
N CYS A 78 13.95 16.29 -12.35
CA CYS A 78 13.50 16.22 -10.98
C CYS A 78 11.99 15.92 -10.93
N ALA A 79 11.58 15.13 -9.95
CA ALA A 79 10.18 14.90 -9.61
C ALA A 79 9.96 15.24 -8.13
N ILE A 80 8.94 16.04 -7.84
CA ILE A 80 8.51 16.36 -6.48
C ILE A 80 7.17 15.67 -6.26
N ILE A 81 7.12 14.79 -5.27
CA ILE A 81 5.90 14.07 -4.87
C ILE A 81 5.41 14.72 -3.58
N GLY A 82 4.15 15.13 -3.56
CA GLY A 82 3.57 15.93 -2.49
C GLY A 82 3.01 15.17 -1.30
N GLU A 83 3.58 14.01 -1.00
CA GLU A 83 3.13 13.20 0.14
C GLU A 83 3.25 13.99 1.46
N PRO A 84 2.37 13.73 2.45
CA PRO A 84 2.36 14.45 3.71
C PRO A 84 3.54 14.05 4.62
N THR A 85 4.73 14.56 4.31
CA THR A 85 5.98 14.28 5.05
C THR A 85 6.29 15.31 6.14
N SER A 86 5.30 16.12 6.55
CA SER A 86 5.48 17.24 7.50
C SER A 86 6.59 18.22 7.06
N LEU A 87 6.65 18.51 5.75
CA LEU A 87 7.67 19.36 5.12
C LEU A 87 9.11 18.85 5.25
N GLN A 88 9.31 17.57 5.56
CA GLN A 88 10.62 16.94 5.55
C GLN A 88 10.87 16.27 4.20
N PRO A 89 11.95 16.60 3.48
CA PRO A 89 12.27 15.94 2.22
C PRO A 89 12.60 14.46 2.43
N ILE A 90 11.77 13.57 1.88
CA ILE A 90 12.02 12.12 1.86
C ILE A 90 12.61 11.76 0.50
N ARG A 91 13.82 11.17 0.51
CA ARG A 91 14.58 10.84 -0.71
C ARG A 91 14.48 9.38 -1.13
N ALA A 92 13.91 8.55 -0.26
CA ALA A 92 13.74 7.13 -0.51
C ALA A 92 12.53 6.60 0.27
N HIS A 93 11.84 5.63 -0.31
CA HIS A 93 10.80 4.84 0.33
C HIS A 93 11.12 3.34 0.19
N LYS A 94 10.53 2.50 1.03
CA LYS A 94 10.64 1.06 0.86
C LYS A 94 9.70 0.61 -0.26
N GLY A 95 10.16 -0.37 -1.04
CA GLY A 95 9.25 -1.09 -1.94
C GLY A 95 8.16 -1.81 -1.13
N HIS A 96 6.97 -1.92 -1.72
CA HIS A 96 5.83 -2.62 -1.15
C HIS A 96 5.43 -3.79 -2.05
N MET A 97 5.10 -4.92 -1.44
CA MET A 97 4.61 -6.11 -2.13
C MET A 97 3.57 -6.79 -1.24
N SER A 98 2.46 -7.22 -1.85
CA SER A 98 1.39 -7.94 -1.17
C SER A 98 1.03 -9.21 -1.96
N ASN A 99 1.00 -10.35 -1.27
CA ASN A 99 0.69 -11.64 -1.87
C ASN A 99 -0.27 -12.44 -0.97
N ALA A 100 -1.06 -13.29 -1.60
CA ALA A 100 -1.88 -14.28 -0.91
C ALA A 100 -1.33 -15.68 -1.18
N ILE A 101 -1.16 -16.47 -0.11
CA ILE A 101 -0.84 -17.90 -0.21
C ILE A 101 -2.13 -18.67 0.01
N ARG A 102 -2.46 -19.57 -0.92
CA ARG A 102 -3.66 -20.42 -0.86
C ARG A 102 -3.21 -21.87 -0.82
N ILE A 103 -3.62 -22.58 0.23
CA ILE A 103 -3.35 -24.00 0.37
C ILE A 103 -4.69 -24.73 0.30
N GLN A 104 -4.78 -25.67 -0.63
CA GLN A 104 -5.92 -26.55 -0.76
C GLN A 104 -5.60 -27.89 -0.09
N GLY A 105 -6.36 -28.21 0.95
CA GLY A 105 -6.31 -29.51 1.60
C GLY A 105 -7.22 -30.52 0.90
N GLN A 106 -7.28 -31.72 1.48
CA GLN A 106 -8.21 -32.78 1.10
C GLN A 106 -9.11 -33.09 2.28
N SER A 107 -10.43 -33.01 2.05
CA SER A 107 -11.41 -33.35 3.08
C SER A 107 -11.31 -34.84 3.43
N GLY A 108 -11.19 -35.14 4.72
CA GLY A 108 -11.22 -36.50 5.26
C GLY A 108 -11.89 -36.46 6.63
N HIS A 109 -12.47 -37.57 7.08
CA HIS A 109 -13.12 -37.62 8.39
C HIS A 109 -12.11 -37.23 9.48
N SER A 110 -12.46 -36.35 10.41
CA SER A 110 -11.51 -35.83 11.41
C SER A 110 -10.93 -36.91 12.33
N SER A 111 -11.60 -38.07 12.44
CA SER A 111 -11.11 -39.24 13.17
C SER A 111 -10.26 -40.20 12.33
N ASP A 112 -10.06 -39.94 11.04
CA ASP A 112 -9.20 -40.71 10.14
C ASP A 112 -8.30 -39.75 9.32
N PRO A 113 -7.32 -39.10 9.99
CA PRO A 113 -6.49 -38.06 9.38
C PRO A 113 -5.63 -38.59 8.22
N ALA A 114 -5.36 -39.89 8.16
CA ALA A 114 -4.60 -40.51 7.07
C ALA A 114 -5.31 -40.43 5.70
N ARG A 115 -6.61 -40.17 5.68
CA ARG A 115 -7.42 -40.04 4.45
C ARG A 115 -7.73 -38.59 4.06
N GLY A 116 -7.17 -37.62 4.78
CA GLY A 116 -7.31 -36.20 4.51
C GLY A 116 -5.96 -35.48 4.48
N VAL A 117 -5.97 -34.24 4.01
CA VAL A 117 -4.83 -33.33 4.09
C VAL A 117 -5.35 -32.04 4.72
N ASN A 118 -4.90 -31.74 5.93
CA ASN A 118 -5.35 -30.56 6.65
C ASN A 118 -4.64 -29.31 6.11
N ALA A 119 -5.39 -28.44 5.42
CA ALA A 119 -4.86 -27.20 4.88
C ALA A 119 -4.31 -26.26 5.97
N ILE A 120 -4.84 -26.33 7.19
CA ILE A 120 -4.41 -25.48 8.31
C ILE A 120 -3.03 -25.92 8.82
N GLU A 121 -2.76 -27.22 8.89
CA GLU A 121 -1.44 -27.75 9.27
C GLU A 121 -0.37 -27.35 8.25
N LEU A 122 -0.67 -27.50 6.96
CA LEU A 122 0.23 -27.04 5.90
C LEU A 122 0.43 -25.51 5.92
N MET A 123 -0.61 -24.74 6.25
CA MET A 123 -0.50 -23.28 6.39
C MET A 123 0.36 -22.90 7.59
N HIS A 124 0.25 -23.62 8.71
CA HIS A 124 1.14 -23.44 9.86
C HIS A 124 2.61 -23.59 9.45
N ASP A 125 2.94 -24.65 8.71
CA ASP A 125 4.32 -24.89 8.26
C ASP A 125 4.78 -23.81 7.28
N ALA A 126 3.91 -23.38 6.36
CA ALA A 126 4.19 -22.29 5.44
C ALA A 126 4.48 -20.98 6.18
N ILE A 127 3.68 -20.63 7.19
CA ILE A 127 3.89 -19.47 8.06
C ILE A 127 5.25 -19.56 8.75
N GLY A 128 5.61 -20.73 9.28
CA GLY A 128 6.93 -20.95 9.88
C GLY A 128 8.08 -20.61 8.93
N ARG A 129 8.00 -21.06 7.67
CA ARG A 129 9.00 -20.72 6.64
C ARG A 129 9.01 -19.25 6.27
N ILE A 130 7.85 -18.59 6.24
CA ILE A 130 7.74 -17.15 5.97
C ILE A 130 8.37 -16.33 7.09
N MET A 131 8.21 -16.75 8.35
CA MET A 131 8.88 -16.11 9.49
C MET A 131 10.40 -16.26 9.40
N GLN A 132 10.91 -17.42 9.02
CA GLN A 132 12.35 -17.61 8.77
C GLN A 132 12.85 -16.71 7.64
N LEU A 133 12.07 -16.58 6.55
CA LEU A 133 12.40 -15.66 5.46
C LEU A 133 12.45 -14.21 5.93
N ARG A 134 11.49 -13.76 6.76
CA ARG A 134 11.51 -12.42 7.34
C ARG A 134 12.81 -12.16 8.10
N ASP A 135 13.24 -13.11 8.92
CA ASP A 135 14.44 -12.95 9.74
C ASP A 135 15.70 -12.92 8.86
N LEU A 136 15.77 -13.77 7.83
CA LEU A 136 16.84 -13.75 6.82
C LEU A 136 16.90 -12.42 6.05
N LEU A 137 15.75 -11.88 5.63
CA LEU A 137 15.69 -10.57 4.94
C LEU A 137 16.15 -9.44 5.86
N LYS A 138 15.78 -9.51 7.14
CA LYS A 138 16.21 -8.56 8.15
C LYS A 138 17.72 -8.57 8.32
N GLU A 139 18.35 -9.75 8.39
CA GLU A 139 19.81 -9.84 8.52
C GLU A 139 20.55 -9.38 7.26
N ARG A 140 20.04 -9.75 6.08
CA ARG A 140 20.74 -9.56 4.80
C ARG A 140 20.70 -8.12 4.29
N TYR A 141 19.62 -7.38 4.53
CA TYR A 141 19.40 -6.08 3.91
C TYR A 141 19.26 -4.98 4.96
N HIS A 142 20.10 -3.96 4.85
CA HIS A 142 20.09 -2.79 5.71
C HIS A 142 20.31 -1.51 4.91
N PHE A 143 19.56 -0.47 5.26
CA PHE A 143 19.71 0.88 4.75
C PHE A 143 19.51 1.90 5.88
N GLU A 144 20.61 2.47 6.35
CA GLU A 144 20.70 3.36 7.52
C GLU A 144 19.82 4.61 7.43
N ALA A 145 19.45 5.03 6.22
CA ALA A 145 18.60 6.21 6.05
C ALA A 145 17.13 5.97 6.47
N PHE A 146 16.74 4.73 6.78
CA PHE A 146 15.40 4.40 7.27
C PHE A 146 15.40 4.15 8.78
N THR A 147 14.40 4.70 9.50
CA THR A 147 14.18 4.45 10.94
C THR A 147 14.07 2.96 11.28
N VAL A 148 13.44 2.19 10.39
CA VAL A 148 13.52 0.73 10.40
C VAL A 148 14.44 0.35 9.24
N PRO A 149 15.74 0.09 9.49
CA PRO A 149 16.73 0.01 8.42
C PRO A 149 16.64 -1.26 7.56
N TYR A 150 15.75 -2.20 7.89
CA TYR A 150 15.61 -3.47 7.19
C TYR A 150 14.21 -3.66 6.55
N PRO A 151 14.04 -4.61 5.61
CA PRO A 151 12.74 -4.96 5.05
C PRO A 151 11.77 -5.48 6.12
N THR A 152 10.51 -5.07 6.04
CA THR A 152 9.46 -5.50 6.96
C THR A 152 8.50 -6.46 6.26
N LEU A 153 8.08 -7.52 6.95
CA LEU A 153 7.08 -8.49 6.48
C LEU A 153 5.99 -8.60 7.54
N ASN A 154 4.73 -8.42 7.14
CA ASN A 154 3.56 -8.54 8.00
C ASN A 154 2.60 -9.61 7.48
N LEU A 155 2.01 -10.38 8.39
CA LEU A 155 0.93 -11.32 8.08
C LEU A 155 -0.41 -10.61 8.30
N GLY A 156 -1.02 -10.12 7.23
CA GLY A 156 -2.20 -9.24 7.31
C GLY A 156 -3.51 -9.94 7.67
N ALA A 157 -3.72 -11.16 7.18
CA ALA A 157 -4.94 -11.93 7.43
C ALA A 157 -4.69 -13.44 7.25
N ILE A 158 -5.43 -14.25 7.99
CA ILE A 158 -5.50 -15.71 7.80
C ILE A 158 -6.97 -16.14 7.82
N HIS A 159 -7.36 -16.92 6.82
CA HIS A 159 -8.71 -17.46 6.69
C HIS A 159 -8.58 -18.95 6.36
N GLY A 160 -9.30 -19.81 7.08
CA GLY A 160 -9.29 -21.24 6.82
C GLY A 160 -10.26 -22.01 7.72
N GLY A 161 -10.74 -23.14 7.21
CA GLY A 161 -11.71 -24.02 7.87
C GLY A 161 -13.15 -23.64 7.56
N ASP A 162 -13.95 -24.61 7.10
CA ASP A 162 -15.35 -24.41 6.72
C ASP A 162 -16.34 -25.04 7.71
N ALA A 163 -15.91 -25.99 8.54
CA ALA A 163 -16.73 -26.64 9.56
C ALA A 163 -15.87 -27.35 10.63
N SER A 164 -16.40 -27.49 11.86
CA SER A 164 -15.77 -28.30 12.92
C SER A 164 -15.80 -29.81 12.63
N LYS A 165 -16.60 -30.23 11.64
CA LYS A 165 -16.67 -31.59 11.11
C LYS A 165 -16.64 -31.55 9.57
N PRO A 166 -15.70 -32.22 8.91
CA PRO A 166 -15.64 -32.26 7.45
C PRO A 166 -16.74 -33.20 6.92
N TYR A 167 -17.91 -32.65 6.62
CA TYR A 167 -18.92 -33.32 5.79
C TYR A 167 -19.01 -32.60 4.45
N LEU A 168 -18.90 -33.39 3.38
CA LEU A 168 -19.09 -33.01 1.98
C LEU A 168 -20.25 -32.03 1.81
N ARG A 169 -20.03 -30.93 1.08
CA ARG A 169 -21.04 -30.39 0.16
C ARG A 169 -20.47 -30.45 -1.26
N LEU A 170 -20.96 -31.43 -2.02
CA LEU A 170 -20.96 -31.38 -3.47
C LEU A 170 -21.93 -30.26 -3.89
N LEU A 171 -21.44 -29.28 -4.64
CA LEU A 171 -22.16 -28.60 -5.70
C LEU A 171 -21.22 -28.48 -6.90
#